data_AF-M0CGB6-F1
#
_entry.id   AF-M0CGB6-F1
#
_cell.length_a   1.000
_cell.length_b   1.000
_cell.length_c   1.000
_cell.angle_alpha   90.00
_cell.angle_beta   90.00
_cell.angle_gamma   90.00
#
_symmetry.space_group_name_H-M   'P 1'
#
loop_
_entity.id
_entity.type
_entity.pdbx_description
1 polymer ?
#
loop_
_entity_poly.entity_id
_entity_poly.type
_entity_poly.pdbx_seq_one_letter_code
_entity_poly.pdbx_strand_id
1 'polypeptide(L)'
;MSDAEPVDSQSAEDAPEGDRRAVDDEPPTDADRDAAARGGLYALAARALTEPDEQLHEALASGALDRECRRLLDRTTLDVHPPDLTTDDDRETVCARFNDLFVLGHTTVEDRTDGTIDAEGPSVSLYESGYRPEASWNDVNLDLARVYDYFGVEVDTDRRENHDHYRLELEFAGYLCRREAAVDPDAARARLDFLDRHLAVLSEGVADALDGEPGTGYYGELAAFCRRLIAADTADLADRLEEGGDP
;
A
#
# COMPACT_ATOMS: atom_id res chain seq x y z
N MET A 1 72.63 -7.93 6.86
CA MET A 1 71.81 -9.10 6.48
C MET A 1 70.39 -8.69 6.82
N SER A 2 69.68 -8.14 5.83
CA SER A 2 68.48 -8.77 5.19
C SER A 2 67.34 -8.94 6.20
N ASP A 3 66.12 -8.44 6.01
CA ASP A 3 65.37 -8.02 4.83
C ASP A 3 64.24 -7.07 5.26
N ALA A 4 63.79 -6.20 4.34
CA ALA A 4 62.38 -6.08 3.94
C ALA A 4 62.18 -4.83 3.06
N GLU A 5 61.56 -5.06 1.90
CA GLU A 5 61.33 -4.13 0.79
C GLU A 5 60.31 -3.01 1.11
N PRO A 6 60.33 -1.88 0.37
CA PRO A 6 59.26 -0.89 0.43
C PRO A 6 58.07 -1.37 -0.42
N VAL A 7 56.87 -1.36 0.18
CA VAL A 7 55.61 -1.63 -0.53
C VAL A 7 55.20 -0.39 -1.32
N ASP A 8 54.79 -0.71 -2.54
CA ASP A 8 54.43 0.14 -3.67
C ASP A 8 53.37 1.19 -3.36
N SER A 9 53.56 2.37 -3.96
CA SER A 9 52.58 3.45 -4.02
C SER A 9 51.72 3.20 -5.25
N GLN A 10 50.45 2.84 -5.07
CA GLN A 10 49.47 2.85 -6.16
C GLN A 10 48.24 3.63 -5.71
N SER A 11 48.26 4.89 -6.15
CA SER A 11 47.19 5.61 -6.84
C SER A 11 45.74 5.27 -6.47
N ALA A 12 45.12 6.26 -5.85
CA ALA A 12 43.69 6.52 -5.98
C ALA A 12 43.35 6.76 -7.45
N GLU A 13 42.41 5.99 -8.01
CA GLU A 13 41.55 6.33 -9.15
C GLU A 13 40.75 5.08 -9.53
N ASP A 14 39.50 5.00 -9.07
CA ASP A 14 38.30 4.73 -9.89
C ASP A 14 37.11 4.46 -8.97
N ALA A 15 36.28 5.49 -8.76
CA ALA A 15 34.92 5.31 -8.29
C ALA A 15 34.01 5.82 -9.42
N PRO A 16 33.15 4.98 -10.01
CA PRO A 16 32.28 5.45 -11.08
C PRO A 16 31.28 6.44 -10.49
N GLU A 17 31.32 7.66 -11.02
CA GLU A 17 30.31 8.70 -10.80
C GLU A 17 28.93 8.13 -11.19
N GLY A 18 28.12 7.84 -10.17
CA GLY A 18 26.72 7.53 -10.35
C GLY A 18 26.03 8.71 -11.01
N ASP A 19 25.58 8.49 -12.24
CA ASP A 19 24.69 9.35 -13.01
C ASP A 19 23.39 9.57 -12.20
N ARG A 20 23.41 10.57 -11.33
CA ARG A 20 22.21 11.10 -10.66
C ARG A 20 21.45 11.93 -11.68
N ARG A 21 20.79 11.23 -12.59
CA ARG A 21 19.76 11.83 -13.43
C ARG A 21 18.65 12.29 -12.49
N ALA A 22 18.57 13.60 -12.28
CA ALA A 22 17.44 14.22 -11.62
C ALA A 22 16.18 13.78 -12.36
N VAL A 23 15.31 13.06 -11.66
CA VAL A 23 13.98 12.75 -12.16
C VAL A 23 13.22 14.08 -12.07
N ASP A 24 12.86 14.65 -13.22
CA ASP A 24 11.99 15.82 -13.26
C ASP A 24 10.65 15.45 -12.59
N ASP A 25 10.29 16.17 -11.52
CA ASP A 25 9.08 15.97 -10.71
C ASP A 25 7.78 16.41 -11.43
N GLU A 26 7.89 16.91 -12.66
CA GLU A 26 6.74 17.33 -13.45
C GLU A 26 6.29 16.18 -14.35
N PRO A 27 5.05 15.68 -14.20
CA PRO A 27 4.58 14.57 -15.03
C PRO A 27 4.65 14.98 -16.51
N PRO A 28 4.93 14.02 -17.41
CA PRO A 28 4.91 14.27 -18.85
C PRO A 28 3.64 15.04 -19.25
N THR A 29 3.78 16.05 -20.11
CA THR A 29 2.67 16.93 -20.52
C THR A 29 1.47 16.21 -21.15
N ASP A 30 1.66 14.95 -21.56
CA ASP A 30 0.69 14.02 -22.14
C ASP A 30 0.14 12.97 -21.16
N ALA A 31 0.58 12.98 -19.89
CA ALA A 31 0.11 12.02 -18.91
C ALA A 31 -1.36 12.24 -18.55
N ASP A 32 -2.13 11.15 -18.42
CA ASP A 32 -3.51 11.22 -17.93
C ASP A 32 -3.51 11.72 -16.47
N ARG A 33 -4.09 12.91 -16.27
CA ARG A 33 -4.09 13.61 -14.99
C ARG A 33 -5.00 12.94 -13.97
N ASP A 34 -6.08 12.30 -14.41
CA ASP A 34 -7.02 11.57 -13.55
C ASP A 34 -6.34 10.29 -13.06
N ALA A 35 -5.78 9.49 -13.96
CA ALA A 35 -5.04 8.28 -13.58
C ALA A 35 -3.85 8.61 -12.66
N ALA A 36 -3.11 9.68 -12.94
CA ALA A 36 -2.03 10.13 -12.06
C ALA A 36 -2.54 10.53 -10.65
N ALA A 37 -3.70 11.19 -10.56
CA ALA A 37 -4.30 11.57 -9.29
C ALA A 37 -4.79 10.34 -8.49
N ARG A 38 -5.42 9.36 -9.15
CA ARG A 38 -5.78 8.06 -8.53
C ARG A 38 -4.52 7.35 -8.00
N GLY A 39 -3.43 7.36 -8.76
CA GLY A 39 -2.16 6.81 -8.31
C GLY A 39 -1.60 7.50 -7.05
N GLY A 40 -1.78 8.81 -6.96
CA GLY A 40 -1.46 9.59 -5.75
C GLY A 40 -2.33 9.21 -4.55
N LEU A 41 -3.63 8.96 -4.74
CA LEU A 41 -4.53 8.52 -3.67
C LEU A 41 -4.12 7.17 -3.10
N TYR A 42 -3.80 6.20 -3.95
CA TYR A 42 -3.29 4.89 -3.52
C TYR A 42 -1.94 4.99 -2.78
N ALA A 43 -1.02 5.81 -3.27
CA ALA A 43 0.26 6.05 -2.59
C ALA A 43 0.07 6.69 -1.21
N LEU A 44 -0.87 7.65 -1.10
CA LEU A 44 -1.24 8.28 0.16
C LEU A 44 -1.84 7.28 1.14
N ALA A 45 -2.77 6.43 0.68
CA ALA A 45 -3.38 5.39 1.49
C ALA A 45 -2.34 4.36 1.97
N ALA A 46 -1.45 3.90 1.09
CA ALA A 46 -0.36 3.01 1.45
C ALA A 46 0.55 3.62 2.53
N ARG A 47 0.87 4.91 2.40
CA ARG A 47 1.68 5.64 3.38
C ARG A 47 0.98 5.81 4.73
N ALA A 48 -0.33 5.99 4.73
CA ALA A 48 -1.16 6.14 5.92
C ALA A 48 -1.38 4.81 6.67
N LEU A 49 -1.12 3.66 6.04
CA LEU A 49 -1.20 2.32 6.63
C LEU A 49 0.13 1.81 7.20
N THR A 50 1.16 2.64 7.31
CA THR A 50 2.42 2.24 7.96
C THR A 50 2.40 2.59 9.44
N GLU A 51 3.29 1.97 10.23
CA GLU A 51 3.58 2.46 11.58
C GLU A 51 3.94 3.97 11.51
N PRO A 52 3.32 4.81 12.35
CA PRO A 52 3.57 6.25 12.32
C PRO A 52 4.99 6.61 12.72
N ASP A 53 5.78 7.04 11.74
CA ASP A 53 7.01 7.78 12.00
C ASP A 53 6.71 9.26 12.31
N GLU A 54 7.75 10.04 12.60
CA GLU A 54 7.62 11.47 12.90
C GLU A 54 7.00 12.26 11.75
N GLN A 55 7.30 11.90 10.50
CA GLN A 55 6.78 12.61 9.34
C GLN A 55 5.30 12.35 9.11
N LEU A 56 4.85 11.10 9.26
CA LEU A 56 3.43 10.75 9.13
C LEU A 56 2.61 11.43 10.21
N HIS A 57 3.10 11.36 11.45
CA HIS A 57 2.41 11.95 12.59
C HIS A 57 2.27 13.46 12.42
N GLU A 58 3.33 14.17 12.02
CA GLU A 58 3.25 15.61 11.72
C GLU A 58 2.27 15.92 10.59
N ALA A 59 2.22 15.07 9.54
CA ALA A 59 1.29 15.25 8.43
C ALA A 59 -0.19 15.06 8.85
N LEU A 60 -0.45 14.12 9.76
CA LEU A 60 -1.78 13.90 10.36
C LEU A 60 -2.15 15.06 11.30
N ALA A 61 -1.25 15.43 12.21
CA ALA A 61 -1.49 16.48 13.21
C ALA A 61 -1.68 17.87 12.58
N SER A 62 -0.96 18.18 11.51
CA SER A 62 -1.11 19.45 10.78
C SER A 62 -2.27 19.44 9.76
N GLY A 63 -2.90 18.28 9.53
CA GLY A 63 -3.88 18.04 8.48
C GLY A 63 -3.32 18.18 7.05
N ALA A 64 -2.00 18.04 6.88
CA ALA A 64 -1.38 18.08 5.56
C ALA A 64 -1.79 16.87 4.70
N LEU A 65 -1.87 15.68 5.30
CA LEU A 65 -2.29 14.45 4.61
C LEU A 65 -3.74 14.55 4.12
N ASP A 66 -4.62 15.04 4.98
CA ASP A 66 -6.03 15.29 4.71
C ASP A 66 -6.25 16.30 3.55
N ARG A 67 -5.54 17.44 3.57
CA ARG A 67 -5.57 18.41 2.46
C ARG A 67 -5.04 17.83 1.15
N GLU A 68 -4.00 17.00 1.22
CA GLU A 68 -3.45 16.33 0.05
C GLU A 68 -4.45 15.37 -0.57
N CYS A 69 -5.12 14.55 0.25
CA CYS A 69 -6.16 13.65 -0.19
C CYS A 69 -7.28 14.39 -0.94
N ARG A 70 -7.77 15.51 -0.38
CA ARG A 70 -8.80 16.32 -1.05
C ARG A 70 -8.32 16.91 -2.38
N ARG A 71 -7.09 17.42 -2.41
CA ARG A 71 -6.49 17.96 -3.64
C ARG A 71 -6.38 16.91 -4.74
N LEU A 72 -6.06 15.66 -4.37
CA LEU A 72 -5.99 14.55 -5.31
C LEU A 72 -7.40 14.13 -5.78
N LEU A 73 -8.37 14.04 -4.87
CA LEU A 73 -9.78 13.76 -5.23
C LEU A 73 -10.36 14.82 -6.17
N ASP A 74 -10.08 16.11 -5.96
CA ASP A 74 -10.52 17.19 -6.85
C ASP A 74 -9.96 17.06 -8.28
N ARG A 75 -8.94 16.22 -8.48
CA ARG A 75 -8.31 15.95 -9.77
C ARG A 75 -8.79 14.64 -10.40
N THR A 76 -9.60 13.86 -9.70
CA THR A 76 -10.20 12.65 -10.26
C THR A 76 -11.63 12.91 -10.76
N THR A 77 -12.14 12.02 -11.58
CA THR A 77 -13.56 11.97 -11.98
C THR A 77 -14.42 11.15 -11.02
N LEU A 78 -13.82 10.60 -9.96
CA LEU A 78 -14.50 9.71 -9.01
C LEU A 78 -15.41 10.49 -8.07
N ASP A 79 -16.64 10.00 -7.88
CA ASP A 79 -17.58 10.54 -6.89
C ASP A 79 -17.34 9.89 -5.51
N VAL A 80 -16.26 10.31 -4.83
CA VAL A 80 -15.85 9.76 -3.53
C VAL A 80 -15.77 10.87 -2.49
N HIS A 81 -16.47 10.68 -1.37
CA HIS A 81 -16.39 11.61 -0.25
C HIS A 81 -15.01 11.53 0.44
N PRO A 82 -14.32 12.67 0.65
CA PRO A 82 -13.02 12.68 1.29
C PRO A 82 -13.09 12.20 2.75
N PRO A 83 -12.02 11.55 3.25
CA PRO A 83 -11.89 11.17 4.65
C PRO A 83 -11.60 12.38 5.55
N ASP A 84 -11.62 12.14 6.86
CA ASP A 84 -10.92 12.96 7.86
C ASP A 84 -9.62 12.23 8.27
N LEU A 85 -8.49 12.69 7.73
CA LEU A 85 -7.15 12.11 8.01
C LEU A 85 -6.35 13.02 8.93
N THR A 86 -6.93 13.32 10.09
CA THR A 86 -6.30 14.14 11.13
C THR A 86 -6.24 13.39 12.46
N THR A 87 -5.37 13.86 13.37
CA THR A 87 -5.31 13.32 14.73
C THR A 87 -4.87 14.39 15.72
N ASP A 88 -5.51 14.41 16.89
CA ASP A 88 -5.10 15.22 18.04
C ASP A 88 -4.20 14.43 19.02
N ASP A 89 -4.02 13.13 18.78
CA ASP A 89 -3.22 12.26 19.63
C ASP A 89 -1.72 12.50 19.41
N ASP A 90 -0.92 12.32 20.47
CA ASP A 90 0.53 12.28 20.34
C ASP A 90 1.00 11.03 19.57
N ARG A 91 2.23 11.09 19.04
CA ARG A 91 2.78 10.01 18.21
C ARG A 91 2.81 8.67 18.94
N GLU A 92 3.11 8.67 20.24
CA GLU A 92 3.17 7.45 21.04
C GLU A 92 1.81 6.75 21.10
N THR A 93 0.74 7.52 21.27
CA THR A 93 -0.64 7.03 21.27
C THR A 93 -1.03 6.46 19.90
N VAL A 94 -0.66 7.14 18.80
CA VAL A 94 -0.94 6.63 17.45
C VAL A 94 -0.14 5.36 17.14
N CYS A 95 1.12 5.26 17.57
CA CYS A 95 1.93 4.05 17.47
C CYS A 95 1.36 2.90 18.32
N ALA A 96 0.93 3.19 19.55
CA ALA A 96 0.31 2.18 20.41
C ALA A 96 -0.95 1.60 19.76
N ARG A 97 -1.79 2.47 19.19
CA ARG A 97 -2.98 2.06 18.43
C ARG A 97 -2.65 1.24 17.19
N PHE A 98 -1.61 1.62 16.43
CA PHE A 98 -1.16 0.84 15.28
C PHE A 98 -0.75 -0.59 15.71
N ASN A 99 0.02 -0.68 16.78
CA ASN A 99 0.48 -1.97 17.30
C ASN A 99 -0.69 -2.83 17.80
N ASP A 100 -1.64 -2.24 18.52
CA ASP A 100 -2.83 -2.91 19.05
C ASP A 100 -3.72 -3.46 17.92
N LEU A 101 -3.96 -2.67 16.87
CA LEU A 101 -4.82 -3.09 15.76
C LEU A 101 -4.16 -4.09 14.81
N PHE A 102 -2.90 -3.85 14.42
CA PHE A 102 -2.32 -4.50 13.23
C PHE A 102 -1.12 -5.40 13.51
N VAL A 103 -0.53 -5.35 14.71
CA VAL A 103 0.75 -6.04 15.00
C VAL A 103 0.62 -7.10 16.08
N LEU A 104 -0.05 -6.79 17.18
CA LEU A 104 -0.11 -7.66 18.34
C LEU A 104 -1.20 -8.72 18.16
N GLY A 105 -0.79 -9.98 18.02
CA GLY A 105 -1.71 -11.12 18.12
C GLY A 105 -2.06 -11.45 19.57
N HIS A 106 -3.28 -11.94 19.80
CA HIS A 106 -3.71 -12.42 21.11
C HIS A 106 -3.44 -13.91 21.25
N THR A 107 -2.92 -14.31 22.40
CA THR A 107 -2.69 -15.72 22.71
C THR A 107 -3.47 -16.08 23.96
N THR A 108 -4.50 -16.90 23.80
CA THR A 108 -5.32 -17.41 24.91
C THR A 108 -4.92 -18.86 25.19
N VAL A 109 -4.57 -19.15 26.43
CA VAL A 109 -4.34 -20.54 26.86
C VAL A 109 -5.70 -21.17 27.15
N GLU A 110 -6.18 -22.01 26.24
CA GLU A 110 -7.48 -22.68 26.35
C GLU A 110 -7.50 -23.72 27.47
N ASP A 111 -6.44 -24.51 27.60
CA ASP A 111 -6.30 -25.49 28.68
C ASP A 111 -4.85 -25.56 29.18
N ARG A 112 -4.65 -25.20 30.46
CA ARG A 112 -3.33 -25.24 31.13
C ARG A 112 -2.85 -26.66 31.45
N THR A 113 -3.71 -27.66 31.29
CA THR A 113 -3.45 -29.05 31.66
C THR A 113 -2.81 -29.85 30.52
N ASP A 114 -3.13 -29.50 29.28
CA ASP A 114 -2.54 -30.11 28.07
C ASP A 114 -1.65 -29.15 27.28
N GLY A 115 -1.67 -27.85 27.60
CA GLY A 115 -0.84 -26.83 26.96
C GLY A 115 -1.41 -26.34 25.62
N THR A 116 -2.70 -26.55 25.36
CA THR A 116 -3.38 -26.02 24.18
C THR A 116 -3.43 -24.50 24.25
N ILE A 117 -2.81 -23.88 23.26
CA ILE A 117 -2.72 -22.44 23.08
C ILE A 117 -3.48 -22.10 21.80
N ASP A 118 -4.50 -21.26 21.93
CA ASP A 118 -5.12 -20.61 20.78
C ASP A 118 -4.41 -19.28 20.55
N ALA A 119 -3.72 -19.17 19.42
CA ALA A 119 -3.01 -17.98 19.03
C ALA A 119 -3.77 -17.34 17.89
N GLU A 120 -4.52 -16.29 18.21
CA GLU A 120 -5.21 -15.45 17.25
C GLU A 120 -4.22 -14.39 16.72
N GLY A 121 -4.34 -14.07 15.43
CA GLY A 121 -3.60 -12.99 14.80
C GLY A 121 -3.94 -11.61 15.40
N PRO A 122 -3.40 -10.52 14.83
CA PRO A 122 -3.84 -9.18 15.23
C PRO A 122 -5.35 -9.02 15.04
N SER A 123 -5.98 -8.12 15.82
CA SER A 123 -7.42 -7.84 15.71
C SER A 123 -7.84 -7.50 14.29
N VAL A 124 -6.96 -6.82 13.55
CA VAL A 124 -7.12 -6.53 12.13
C VAL A 124 -5.91 -7.02 11.37
N SER A 125 -6.09 -8.07 10.55
CA SER A 125 -5.06 -8.54 9.63
C SER A 125 -4.87 -7.54 8.49
N LEU A 126 -3.62 -7.21 8.16
CA LEU A 126 -3.31 -6.45 6.93
C LEU A 126 -3.00 -7.36 5.74
N TYR A 127 -3.39 -8.64 5.80
CA TYR A 127 -3.11 -9.64 4.77
C TYR A 127 -4.39 -10.16 4.11
N GLU A 128 -4.46 -10.15 2.77
CA GLU A 128 -5.63 -10.56 1.98
C GLU A 128 -6.08 -11.98 2.33
N SER A 129 -5.12 -12.89 2.48
CA SER A 129 -5.38 -14.28 2.83
C SER A 129 -6.16 -14.46 4.14
N GLY A 130 -6.12 -13.49 5.05
CA GLY A 130 -6.91 -13.49 6.29
C GLY A 130 -8.41 -13.29 6.05
N TYR A 131 -8.80 -12.78 4.88
CA TYR A 131 -10.18 -12.47 4.52
C TYR A 131 -10.75 -13.40 3.43
N ARG A 132 -10.00 -14.45 3.07
CA ARG A 132 -10.39 -15.45 2.05
C ARG A 132 -10.50 -16.86 2.64
N PRO A 133 -11.61 -17.21 3.29
CA PRO A 133 -11.80 -18.57 3.81
C PRO A 133 -11.79 -19.65 2.70
N GLU A 134 -12.03 -19.27 1.45
CA GLU A 134 -12.06 -20.15 0.29
C GLU A 134 -10.70 -20.35 -0.42
N ALA A 135 -9.67 -19.56 -0.10
CA ALA A 135 -8.36 -19.62 -0.74
C ALA A 135 -7.24 -19.78 0.28
N SER A 136 -6.21 -20.57 -0.05
CA SER A 136 -5.04 -20.67 0.83
C SER A 136 -4.13 -19.45 0.68
N TRP A 137 -3.37 -19.13 1.73
CA TRP A 137 -2.32 -18.10 1.68
C TRP A 137 -1.39 -18.25 0.47
N ASN A 138 -1.03 -19.49 0.12
CA ASN A 138 -0.16 -19.79 -1.00
C ASN A 138 -0.84 -19.52 -2.35
N ASP A 139 -2.13 -19.79 -2.49
CA ASP A 139 -2.86 -19.51 -3.73
C ASP A 139 -2.93 -18.00 -3.99
N VAL A 140 -3.24 -17.22 -2.96
CA VAL A 140 -3.29 -15.75 -3.01
C VAL A 140 -1.91 -15.18 -3.37
N ASN A 141 -0.87 -15.57 -2.64
CA ASN A 141 0.48 -15.05 -2.87
C ASN A 141 1.05 -15.43 -4.24
N LEU A 142 0.76 -16.64 -4.74
CA LEU A 142 1.20 -17.04 -6.08
C LEU A 142 0.49 -16.26 -7.19
N ASP A 143 -0.79 -15.91 -7.02
CA ASP A 143 -1.49 -15.09 -8.00
C ASP A 143 -0.96 -13.66 -8.01
N LEU A 144 -0.77 -13.06 -6.82
CA LEU A 144 -0.15 -11.75 -6.67
C LEU A 144 1.28 -11.69 -7.23
N ALA A 145 2.11 -12.70 -6.95
CA ALA A 145 3.46 -12.77 -7.50
C ALA A 145 3.46 -12.82 -9.05
N ARG A 146 2.48 -13.50 -9.67
CA ARG A 146 2.36 -13.55 -11.14
C ARG A 146 1.99 -12.21 -11.74
N VAL A 147 1.07 -11.47 -11.12
CA VAL A 147 0.69 -10.14 -11.63
C VAL A 147 1.81 -9.13 -11.43
N TYR A 148 2.54 -9.20 -10.31
CA TYR A 148 3.73 -8.35 -10.09
C TYR A 148 4.82 -8.64 -11.14
N ASP A 149 5.14 -9.92 -11.36
CA ASP A 149 6.12 -10.35 -12.38
C ASP A 149 5.74 -9.91 -13.80
N TYR A 150 4.45 -10.00 -14.16
CA TYR A 150 3.95 -9.52 -15.46
C TYR A 150 4.28 -8.04 -15.71
N PHE A 151 4.24 -7.22 -14.65
CA PHE A 151 4.61 -5.80 -14.72
C PHE A 151 6.09 -5.52 -14.43
N GLY A 152 6.90 -6.56 -14.23
CA GLY A 152 8.34 -6.46 -13.96
C GLY A 152 8.68 -5.85 -12.61
N VAL A 153 7.80 -6.01 -11.61
CA VAL A 153 8.02 -5.57 -10.23
C VAL A 153 8.04 -6.76 -9.29
N GLU A 154 8.79 -6.64 -8.20
CA GLU A 154 8.92 -7.67 -7.18
C GLU A 154 8.80 -7.02 -5.80
N VAL A 155 8.38 -7.80 -4.81
CA VAL A 155 8.38 -7.36 -3.41
C VAL A 155 9.80 -7.39 -2.85
N ASP A 156 10.13 -6.44 -1.99
CA ASP A 156 11.42 -6.43 -1.29
C ASP A 156 11.47 -7.57 -0.26
N THR A 157 12.21 -8.63 -0.57
CA THR A 157 12.34 -9.82 0.28
C THR A 157 13.18 -9.60 1.54
N ASP A 158 13.90 -8.48 1.64
CA ASP A 158 14.60 -8.12 2.89
C ASP A 158 13.61 -7.61 3.95
N ARG A 159 12.40 -7.20 3.53
CA ARG A 159 11.28 -6.91 4.42
C ARG A 159 10.48 -8.17 4.72
N ARG A 160 9.81 -8.19 5.88
CA ARG A 160 9.04 -9.36 6.35
C ARG A 160 7.64 -9.47 5.74
N GLU A 161 7.26 -8.52 4.88
CA GLU A 161 5.93 -8.48 4.30
C GLU A 161 5.83 -9.41 3.08
N ASN A 162 4.71 -10.13 2.97
CA ASN A 162 4.38 -10.98 1.82
C ASN A 162 3.58 -10.20 0.77
N HIS A 163 3.40 -10.78 -0.43
CA HIS A 163 2.75 -10.11 -1.57
C HIS A 163 1.35 -9.60 -1.26
N ASP A 164 0.63 -10.33 -0.40
CA ASP A 164 -0.75 -10.07 0.03
C ASP A 164 -0.88 -9.04 1.16
N HIS A 165 0.20 -8.32 1.48
CA HIS A 165 0.15 -7.24 2.47
C HIS A 165 -0.51 -5.99 1.88
N TYR A 166 -1.50 -5.43 2.59
CA TYR A 166 -2.36 -4.33 2.11
C TYR A 166 -1.60 -3.12 1.58
N ARG A 167 -0.54 -2.70 2.29
CA ARG A 167 0.36 -1.64 1.82
C ARG A 167 0.93 -1.92 0.42
N LEU A 168 1.40 -3.14 0.16
CA LEU A 168 2.01 -3.50 -1.13
C LEU A 168 0.97 -3.53 -2.24
N GLU A 169 -0.23 -4.05 -1.95
CA GLU A 169 -1.32 -4.04 -2.93
C GLU A 169 -1.77 -2.62 -3.29
N LEU A 170 -1.85 -1.70 -2.31
CA LEU A 170 -2.11 -0.28 -2.55
C LEU A 170 -0.99 0.37 -3.36
N GLU A 171 0.28 0.09 -3.03
CA GLU A 171 1.44 0.56 -3.81
C GLU A 171 1.37 0.07 -5.27
N PHE A 172 0.96 -1.19 -5.48
CA PHE A 172 0.80 -1.78 -6.79
C PHE A 172 -0.37 -1.17 -7.58
N ALA A 173 -1.53 -0.96 -6.96
CA ALA A 173 -2.64 -0.23 -7.57
C ALA A 173 -2.21 1.19 -8.00
N GLY A 174 -1.47 1.89 -7.13
CA GLY A 174 -0.89 3.19 -7.45
C GLY A 174 0.14 3.14 -8.58
N TYR A 175 0.91 2.06 -8.69
CA TYR A 175 1.81 1.80 -9.80
C TYR A 175 1.06 1.59 -11.12
N LEU A 176 -0.01 0.79 -11.14
CA LEU A 176 -0.85 0.59 -12.33
C LEU A 176 -1.48 1.90 -12.80
N CYS A 177 -1.92 2.75 -11.87
CA CYS A 177 -2.41 4.09 -12.20
C CYS A 177 -1.34 4.94 -12.90
N ARG A 178 -0.08 4.90 -12.46
CA ARG A 178 1.02 5.62 -13.12
C ARG A 178 1.36 5.04 -14.50
N ARG A 179 1.27 3.72 -14.67
CA ARG A 179 1.43 3.05 -15.97
C ARG A 179 0.34 3.47 -16.94
N GLU A 180 -0.92 3.48 -16.50
CA GLU A 180 -2.04 3.99 -17.30
C GLU A 180 -1.84 5.46 -17.67
N ALA A 181 -1.42 6.30 -16.70
CA ALA A 181 -1.11 7.70 -16.97
C ALA A 181 -0.01 7.88 -18.02
N ALA A 182 0.95 6.95 -18.09
CA ALA A 182 2.01 6.91 -19.10
C ALA A 182 1.59 6.21 -20.42
N VAL A 183 0.28 5.99 -20.63
CA VAL A 183 -0.33 5.41 -21.84
C VAL A 183 0.04 3.94 -22.06
N ASP A 184 0.18 3.17 -20.99
CA ASP A 184 0.23 1.71 -21.06
C ASP A 184 -1.18 1.14 -21.33
N PRO A 185 -1.42 0.51 -22.50
CA PRO A 185 -2.76 0.05 -22.89
C PRO A 185 -3.28 -1.11 -22.03
N ASP A 186 -2.42 -1.87 -21.35
CA ASP A 186 -2.82 -3.03 -20.55
C ASP A 186 -3.08 -2.64 -19.08
N ALA A 187 -2.57 -1.50 -18.64
CA ALA A 187 -2.61 -1.09 -17.23
C ALA A 187 -4.03 -0.88 -16.70
N ALA A 188 -4.94 -0.27 -17.47
CA ALA A 188 -6.32 -0.05 -17.01
C ALA A 188 -7.09 -1.37 -16.82
N ARG A 189 -6.93 -2.32 -17.75
CA ARG A 189 -7.57 -3.64 -17.67
C ARG A 189 -6.99 -4.47 -16.53
N ALA A 190 -5.66 -4.47 -16.40
CA ALA A 190 -5.00 -5.13 -15.27
C ALA A 190 -5.37 -4.49 -13.93
N ARG A 191 -5.55 -3.16 -13.87
CA ARG A 191 -6.03 -2.46 -12.67
C ARG A 191 -7.42 -2.92 -12.31
N LEU A 192 -8.38 -2.91 -13.23
CA LEU A 192 -9.75 -3.38 -12.96
C LEU A 192 -9.74 -4.78 -12.36
N ASP A 193 -9.02 -5.68 -13.02
CA ASP A 193 -8.91 -7.08 -12.66
C ASP A 193 -8.20 -7.29 -11.31
N PHE A 194 -7.14 -6.53 -11.02
CA PHE A 194 -6.47 -6.53 -9.72
C PHE A 194 -7.34 -5.96 -8.59
N LEU A 195 -8.06 -4.85 -8.86
CA LEU A 195 -8.95 -4.24 -7.88
C LEU A 195 -10.09 -5.20 -7.51
N ASP A 196 -10.76 -5.77 -8.51
CA ASP A 196 -11.88 -6.70 -8.30
C ASP A 196 -11.42 -8.01 -7.63
N ARG A 197 -10.32 -8.60 -8.12
CA ARG A 197 -9.86 -9.91 -7.65
C ARG A 197 -9.07 -9.88 -6.36
N HIS A 198 -8.44 -8.78 -5.97
CA HIS A 198 -7.60 -8.73 -4.78
C HIS A 198 -7.98 -7.58 -3.85
N LEU A 199 -7.71 -6.35 -4.30
CA LEU A 199 -7.68 -5.20 -3.40
C LEU A 199 -9.06 -4.85 -2.81
N ALA A 200 -10.15 -5.12 -3.53
CA ALA A 200 -11.51 -4.93 -3.02
C ALA A 200 -11.81 -5.87 -1.85
N VAL A 201 -11.45 -7.15 -1.97
CA VAL A 201 -11.68 -8.16 -0.92
C VAL A 201 -10.88 -7.81 0.34
N LEU A 202 -9.60 -7.46 0.18
CA LEU A 202 -8.77 -7.04 1.30
C LEU A 202 -9.30 -5.74 1.94
N SER A 203 -9.64 -4.74 1.14
CA SER A 203 -10.13 -3.47 1.67
C SER A 203 -11.48 -3.61 2.37
N GLU A 204 -12.37 -4.47 1.90
CA GLU A 204 -13.65 -4.76 2.55
C GLU A 204 -13.41 -5.46 3.89
N GLY A 205 -12.59 -6.52 3.89
CA GLY A 205 -12.26 -7.26 5.11
C GLY A 205 -11.59 -6.40 6.19
N VAL A 206 -10.66 -5.53 5.81
CA VAL A 206 -10.00 -4.60 6.76
C VAL A 206 -10.98 -3.58 7.31
N ALA A 207 -11.85 -3.01 6.46
CA ALA A 207 -12.85 -2.04 6.90
C ALA A 207 -13.87 -2.68 7.85
N ASP A 208 -14.37 -3.87 7.54
CA ASP A 208 -15.33 -4.59 8.37
C ASP A 208 -14.72 -5.02 9.71
N ALA A 209 -13.44 -5.44 9.72
CA ALA A 209 -12.72 -5.74 10.95
C ALA A 209 -12.55 -4.48 11.83
N LEU A 210 -12.18 -3.34 11.23
CA LEU A 210 -12.05 -2.07 11.96
C LEU A 210 -13.39 -1.52 12.46
N ASP A 211 -14.51 -1.76 11.75
CA ASP A 211 -15.86 -1.40 12.21
C ASP A 211 -16.24 -2.14 13.51
N GLY A 212 -15.61 -3.30 13.78
CA GLY A 212 -15.76 -4.07 15.02
C GLY A 212 -14.88 -3.58 16.19
N GLU A 213 -13.85 -2.79 15.93
CA GLU A 213 -12.86 -2.38 16.92
C GLU A 213 -13.15 -0.98 17.50
N PRO A 214 -13.08 -0.79 18.82
CA PRO A 214 -13.24 0.51 19.43
C PRO A 214 -11.96 1.35 19.29
N GLY A 215 -12.11 2.67 19.17
CA GLY A 215 -10.97 3.59 19.31
C GLY A 215 -9.95 3.51 18.18
N THR A 216 -10.38 3.13 16.98
CA THR A 216 -9.53 3.00 15.78
C THR A 216 -8.92 4.32 15.28
N GLY A 217 -9.39 5.46 15.79
CA GLY A 217 -8.86 6.78 15.41
C GLY A 217 -8.98 7.00 13.90
N TYR A 218 -7.95 7.60 13.29
CA TYR A 218 -7.96 7.85 11.84
C TYR A 218 -7.90 6.57 10.99
N TYR A 219 -7.53 5.41 11.56
CA TYR A 219 -7.45 4.16 10.80
C TYR A 219 -8.83 3.67 10.35
N GLY A 220 -9.87 3.85 11.16
CA GLY A 220 -11.25 3.52 10.76
C GLY A 220 -11.73 4.36 9.58
N GLU A 221 -11.48 5.68 9.64
CA GLU A 221 -11.79 6.61 8.55
C GLU A 221 -10.99 6.30 7.28
N LEU A 222 -9.71 5.98 7.42
CA LEU A 222 -8.84 5.56 6.32
C LEU A 222 -9.36 4.29 5.63
N ALA A 223 -9.70 3.26 6.40
CA ALA A 223 -10.20 2.00 5.85
C ALA A 223 -11.57 2.19 5.16
N ALA A 224 -12.47 2.96 5.76
CA ALA A 224 -13.74 3.31 5.14
C ALA A 224 -13.54 4.11 3.84
N PHE A 225 -12.55 4.99 3.78
CA PHE A 225 -12.19 5.71 2.56
C PHE A 225 -11.61 4.79 1.49
N CYS A 226 -10.65 3.92 1.83
CA CYS A 226 -10.08 2.95 0.88
C CYS A 226 -11.19 2.10 0.25
N ARG A 227 -12.13 1.58 1.06
CA ARG A 227 -13.29 0.83 0.58
C ARG A 227 -14.10 1.60 -0.45
N ARG A 228 -14.41 2.88 -0.19
CA ARG A 228 -15.14 3.75 -1.15
C ARG A 228 -14.32 4.05 -2.40
N LEU A 229 -13.04 4.35 -2.25
CA LEU A 229 -12.13 4.67 -3.34
C LEU A 229 -12.01 3.50 -4.31
N ILE A 230 -11.73 2.30 -3.78
CA ILE A 230 -11.57 1.08 -4.58
C ILE A 230 -12.87 0.72 -5.28
N ALA A 231 -14.01 0.77 -4.58
CA ALA A 231 -15.31 0.51 -5.20
C ALA A 231 -15.61 1.49 -6.35
N ALA A 232 -15.32 2.78 -6.17
CA ALA A 232 -15.54 3.79 -7.20
C ALA A 232 -14.59 3.63 -8.39
N ASP A 233 -13.31 3.32 -8.15
CA ASP A 233 -12.33 3.10 -9.22
C ASP A 233 -12.65 1.84 -10.02
N THR A 234 -13.03 0.74 -9.37
CA THR A 234 -13.50 -0.48 -10.03
C THR A 234 -14.72 -0.22 -10.92
N ALA A 235 -15.72 0.49 -10.41
CA ALA A 235 -16.93 0.79 -11.17
C ALA A 235 -16.64 1.67 -12.40
N ASP A 236 -15.87 2.75 -12.23
CA ASP A 236 -15.49 3.65 -13.32
C ASP A 236 -14.65 2.94 -14.39
N LEU A 237 -13.72 2.06 -13.99
CA LEU A 237 -12.93 1.24 -14.90
C LEU A 237 -13.79 0.26 -15.68
N ALA A 238 -14.74 -0.41 -15.02
CA ALA A 238 -15.66 -1.34 -15.67
C ALA A 238 -16.48 -0.61 -16.73
N ASP A 239 -17.11 0.51 -16.38
CA ASP A 239 -17.91 1.33 -17.29
C ASP A 239 -17.08 1.77 -18.52
N ARG A 240 -15.89 2.32 -18.30
CA ARG A 240 -15.00 2.76 -19.40
C ARG A 240 -14.56 1.63 -20.32
N LEU A 241 -14.27 0.44 -19.78
CA LEU A 241 -13.79 -0.70 -20.56
C LEU A 241 -14.92 -1.42 -21.29
N GLU A 242 -16.15 -1.38 -20.76
CA GLU A 242 -17.36 -1.83 -21.46
C GLU A 242 -17.74 -0.88 -22.59
N GLU A 243 -17.70 0.45 -22.36
CA GLU A 243 -17.97 1.46 -23.39
C GLU A 243 -16.90 1.51 -24.49
N GLY A 244 -15.64 1.19 -24.15
CA GLY A 244 -14.51 1.15 -25.07
C GLY A 244 -14.36 -0.18 -25.84
N GLY A 245 -15.13 -1.21 -25.50
CA GLY A 245 -15.20 -2.47 -26.23
C GLY A 245 -16.20 -2.38 -27.39
N ASP A 246 -15.70 -2.19 -28.62
CA ASP A 246 -16.54 -2.25 -29.83
C ASP A 246 -17.25 -3.62 -29.92
N PRO A 247 -18.58 -3.70 -30.20
CA PRO A 247 -19.37 -4.94 -30.21
C PRO A 247 -18.97 -5.99 -31.27
#